data_AF-A0A948P4P4-F1
#
_entry.id   AF-A0A948P4P4-F1
#
_cell.length_a   1.000
_cell.length_b   1.000
_cell.length_c   1.000
_cell.angle_alpha   90.00
_cell.angle_beta   90.00
_cell.angle_gamma   90.00
#
_symmetry.space_group_name_H-M   'P 1'
#
loop_
_entity.id
_entity.type
_entity.pdbx_description
1 polymer ?
#
loop_
_entity_poly.entity_id
_entity_poly.type
_entity_poly.pdbx_seq_one_letter_code
_entity_poly.pdbx_strand_id
1 'polypeptide(L)'
;MQTAIWNDIESDLKLGAFLITVAAQSLVGDQSATSGNLGKAALGHAYDAKRSAAEQVDYLEDLQVFDVSGTLFWKVARACYDFVHKETPLDRIDTGDFQSDTLNMMTYFLSAIPRDSYATSMGVHADRFQERRDRGDESPLPGLQLAAAAKANLVDYLQGFPSDPEFDLGFAPFEIAALAGMNISSVRNFVGPDGTKPIRSMPSELKIGVYGDPLDTLEWLAGRRNFNAGTLSADWPAWAADRANTIEDVGALLGIYAWTNRITTDALADRSGLPKKTVRAWTRGEIGSIDEAIALAGAAGIDPDLYADLVAHHAGGATARI
;
A
#
# COMPACT_ATOMS: atom_id res chain seq x y z
N MET A 1 1.91 2.54 8.29
CA MET A 1 0.58 2.56 7.69
C MET A 1 -0.39 2.25 8.80
N GLN A 2 -1.42 3.05 8.96
CA GLN A 2 -2.45 2.80 9.96
C GLN A 2 -3.65 2.19 9.21
N THR A 3 -4.15 1.08 9.71
CA THR A 3 -5.42 0.50 9.25
C THR A 3 -6.29 0.24 10.48
N ALA A 4 -7.57 0.00 10.27
CA ALA A 4 -8.48 -0.39 11.33
C ALA A 4 -8.03 -1.69 12.02
N ILE A 5 -8.43 -1.87 13.28
CA ILE A 5 -8.14 -3.13 13.97
C ILE A 5 -8.95 -4.28 13.36
N TRP A 6 -8.48 -5.51 13.54
CA TRP A 6 -9.13 -6.70 12.96
C TRP A 6 -10.63 -6.79 13.27
N ASN A 7 -11.04 -6.43 14.49
CA ASN A 7 -12.46 -6.52 14.88
C ASN A 7 -13.37 -5.59 14.04
N ASP A 8 -12.88 -4.41 13.66
CA ASP A 8 -13.64 -3.47 12.82
C ASP A 8 -13.75 -4.00 11.39
N ILE A 9 -12.65 -4.56 10.87
CA ILE A 9 -12.59 -5.21 9.56
C ILE A 9 -13.52 -6.42 9.52
N GLU A 10 -13.51 -7.25 10.57
CA GLU A 10 -14.37 -8.42 10.70
C GLU A 10 -15.84 -8.04 10.81
N SER A 11 -16.16 -6.95 11.49
CA SER A 11 -17.53 -6.42 11.55
C SER A 11 -18.02 -6.00 10.16
N ASP A 12 -17.18 -5.32 9.37
CA ASP A 12 -17.49 -4.98 7.98
C ASP A 12 -17.61 -6.22 7.09
N LEU A 13 -16.78 -7.25 7.26
CA LEU A 13 -16.89 -8.53 6.54
C LEU A 13 -18.22 -9.21 6.82
N LYS A 14 -18.64 -9.26 8.09
CA LYS A 14 -19.94 -9.83 8.50
C LYS A 14 -21.10 -9.08 7.86
N LEU A 15 -21.06 -7.74 7.89
CA LEU A 15 -22.07 -6.91 7.23
C LEU A 15 -22.09 -7.15 5.71
N GLY A 16 -20.94 -7.18 5.04
CA GLY A 16 -20.86 -7.43 3.60
C GLY A 16 -21.40 -8.81 3.21
N ALA A 17 -21.00 -9.86 3.93
CA ALA A 17 -21.49 -11.22 3.74
C ALA A 17 -23.01 -11.32 3.99
N PHE A 18 -23.51 -10.62 5.01
CA PHE A 18 -24.94 -10.54 5.29
C PHE A 18 -25.72 -9.88 4.15
N LEU A 19 -25.29 -8.70 3.67
CA LEU A 19 -25.98 -7.99 2.59
C LEU A 19 -25.99 -8.80 1.29
N ILE A 20 -24.87 -9.44 0.94
CA ILE A 20 -24.80 -10.35 -0.22
C ILE A 20 -25.75 -11.54 -0.03
N THR A 21 -25.82 -12.10 1.18
CA THR A 21 -26.71 -13.22 1.50
C THR A 21 -28.17 -12.82 1.32
N VAL A 22 -28.58 -11.68 1.88
CA VAL A 22 -29.95 -11.15 1.74
C VAL A 22 -30.32 -10.97 0.27
N ALA A 23 -29.46 -10.31 -0.51
CA ALA A 23 -29.71 -10.08 -1.93
C ALA A 23 -29.82 -11.41 -2.71
N ALA A 24 -28.96 -12.37 -2.43
CA ALA A 24 -29.01 -13.67 -3.07
C ALA A 24 -30.25 -14.48 -2.67
N GLN A 25 -30.69 -14.41 -1.41
CA GLN A 25 -31.93 -15.05 -0.94
C GLN A 25 -33.17 -14.46 -1.63
N SER A 26 -33.21 -13.13 -1.81
CA SER A 26 -34.27 -12.45 -2.55
C SER A 26 -34.38 -12.91 -4.01
N LEU A 27 -33.29 -13.41 -4.62
CA LEU A 27 -33.29 -13.94 -5.98
C LEU A 27 -33.78 -15.40 -6.06
N VAL A 28 -33.44 -16.24 -5.07
CA VAL A 28 -33.75 -17.68 -5.08
C VAL A 28 -35.03 -18.04 -4.34
N GLY A 29 -35.58 -17.11 -3.56
CA GLY A 29 -36.77 -17.29 -2.73
C GLY A 29 -36.42 -17.64 -1.28
N ASP A 30 -36.88 -16.79 -0.36
CA ASP A 30 -36.44 -16.74 1.05
C ASP A 30 -36.67 -18.03 1.84
N GLN A 31 -37.72 -18.79 1.52
CA GLN A 31 -38.12 -20.02 2.25
C GLN A 31 -37.75 -21.32 1.52
N SER A 32 -36.79 -21.25 0.59
CA SER A 32 -36.28 -22.46 -0.09
C SER A 32 -35.14 -23.12 0.70
N ALA A 33 -34.98 -24.44 0.54
CA ALA A 33 -33.82 -25.15 1.09
C ALA A 33 -32.49 -24.59 0.54
N THR A 34 -32.50 -24.10 -0.70
CA THR A 34 -31.37 -23.40 -1.33
C THR A 34 -30.99 -22.13 -0.57
N SER A 35 -31.98 -21.28 -0.24
CA SER A 35 -31.80 -20.07 0.57
C SER A 35 -31.19 -20.37 1.93
N GLY A 36 -31.72 -21.38 2.63
CA GLY A 36 -31.21 -21.80 3.94
C GLY A 36 -29.78 -22.35 3.89
N ASN A 37 -29.44 -23.15 2.87
CA ASN A 37 -28.09 -23.66 2.67
C ASN A 37 -27.09 -22.55 2.34
N LEU A 38 -27.50 -21.59 1.51
CA LEU A 38 -26.69 -20.42 1.19
C LEU A 38 -26.38 -19.59 2.45
N GLY A 39 -27.40 -19.24 3.23
CA GLY A 39 -27.22 -18.45 4.46
C GLY A 39 -26.32 -19.16 5.46
N LYS A 40 -26.48 -20.48 5.63
CA LYS A 40 -25.60 -21.27 6.52
C LYS A 40 -24.15 -21.30 6.03
N ALA A 41 -23.92 -21.37 4.73
CA ALA A 41 -22.57 -21.34 4.16
C ALA A 41 -21.89 -19.97 4.29
N ALA A 42 -22.66 -18.88 4.19
CA ALA A 42 -22.15 -17.52 4.24
C ALA A 42 -22.01 -16.96 5.66
N LEU A 43 -22.95 -17.27 6.55
CA LEU A 43 -23.09 -16.67 7.90
C LEU A 43 -22.80 -17.66 9.04
N GLY A 44 -22.52 -18.91 8.71
CA GLY A 44 -22.05 -19.93 9.64
C GLY A 44 -23.16 -20.60 10.47
N HIS A 45 -22.75 -21.25 11.56
CA HIS A 45 -23.60 -22.15 12.34
C HIS A 45 -24.73 -21.46 13.12
N ALA A 46 -24.58 -20.17 13.45
CA ALA A 46 -25.58 -19.42 14.20
C ALA A 46 -26.78 -19.00 13.34
N TYR A 47 -26.68 -19.11 12.01
CA TYR A 47 -27.76 -18.80 11.09
C TYR A 47 -28.90 -19.83 11.16
N ASP A 48 -30.13 -19.38 11.40
CA ASP A 48 -31.33 -20.22 11.33
C ASP A 48 -31.80 -20.38 9.88
N ALA A 49 -31.57 -21.56 9.31
CA ALA A 49 -31.96 -21.89 7.94
C ALA A 49 -33.49 -21.94 7.70
N LYS A 50 -34.31 -21.80 8.74
CA LYS A 50 -35.78 -21.72 8.61
C LYS A 50 -36.29 -20.30 8.36
N ARG A 51 -35.43 -19.30 8.48
CA ARG A 51 -35.77 -17.88 8.38
C ARG A 51 -34.85 -17.21 7.36
N SER A 52 -35.32 -16.16 6.69
CA SER A 52 -34.42 -15.35 5.86
C SER A 52 -33.35 -14.69 6.73
N ALA A 53 -32.21 -14.31 6.13
CA ALA A 53 -31.20 -13.55 6.84
C ALA A 53 -31.76 -12.19 7.31
N ALA A 54 -32.56 -11.53 6.47
CA ALA A 54 -33.16 -10.23 6.77
C ALA A 54 -34.08 -10.25 8.01
N GLU A 55 -34.70 -11.39 8.35
CA GLU A 55 -35.54 -11.53 9.55
C GLU A 55 -34.74 -11.73 10.85
N GLN A 56 -33.44 -12.03 10.75
CA GLN A 56 -32.60 -12.41 11.90
C GLN A 56 -31.74 -11.25 12.44
N VAL A 57 -31.70 -10.12 11.74
CA VAL A 57 -30.81 -8.99 12.03
C VAL A 57 -31.57 -7.69 11.85
N ASP A 58 -31.65 -6.90 12.93
CA ASP A 58 -32.23 -5.55 12.91
C ASP A 58 -31.16 -4.48 13.15
N TYR A 59 -30.05 -4.84 13.80
CA TYR A 59 -28.96 -3.95 14.19
C TYR A 59 -27.56 -4.53 13.87
N LEU A 60 -26.53 -3.68 13.90
CA LEU A 60 -25.14 -4.10 13.64
C LEU A 60 -24.64 -5.10 14.69
N GLU A 61 -25.09 -4.97 15.93
CA GLU A 61 -24.73 -5.85 17.04
C GLU A 61 -25.24 -7.28 16.84
N ASP A 62 -26.37 -7.46 16.15
CA ASP A 62 -26.94 -8.77 15.87
C ASP A 62 -26.02 -9.60 14.94
N LEU A 63 -25.22 -8.94 14.10
CA LEU A 63 -24.26 -9.61 13.22
C LEU A 63 -23.14 -10.31 14.00
N GLN A 64 -22.90 -9.95 15.26
CA GLN A 64 -21.79 -10.52 16.04
C GLN A 64 -21.91 -12.04 16.21
N VAL A 65 -23.13 -12.57 16.26
CA VAL A 65 -23.39 -14.01 16.44
C VAL A 65 -23.02 -14.84 15.20
N PHE A 66 -22.97 -14.21 14.02
CA PHE A 66 -22.59 -14.89 12.79
C PHE A 66 -21.08 -15.13 12.71
N ASP A 67 -20.72 -16.25 12.10
CA ASP A 67 -19.35 -16.68 11.90
C ASP A 67 -19.07 -16.83 10.40
N VAL A 68 -18.35 -15.85 9.86
CA VAL A 68 -17.98 -15.80 8.44
C VAL A 68 -16.55 -16.32 8.21
N SER A 69 -15.87 -16.84 9.24
CA SER A 69 -14.47 -17.28 9.16
C SER A 69 -14.22 -18.43 8.20
N GLY A 70 -15.24 -19.24 7.93
CA GLY A 70 -15.21 -20.31 6.94
C GLY A 70 -15.17 -19.82 5.48
N THR A 71 -15.55 -18.57 5.21
CA THR A 71 -15.68 -18.03 3.85
C THR A 71 -14.33 -17.70 3.21
N LEU A 72 -14.27 -17.73 1.88
CA LEU A 72 -13.09 -17.30 1.13
C LEU A 72 -12.78 -15.82 1.40
N PHE A 73 -13.80 -14.96 1.46
CA PHE A 73 -13.62 -13.52 1.67
C PHE A 73 -13.02 -13.18 3.03
N TRP A 74 -13.39 -13.89 4.09
CA TRP A 74 -12.73 -13.73 5.39
C TRP A 74 -11.26 -14.12 5.33
N LYS A 75 -10.92 -15.24 4.68
CA LYS A 75 -9.53 -15.70 4.54
C LYS A 75 -8.68 -14.71 3.74
N VAL A 76 -9.24 -14.18 2.65
CA VAL A 76 -8.62 -13.15 1.82
C VAL A 76 -8.40 -11.86 2.62
N ALA A 77 -9.39 -11.41 3.38
CA ALA A 77 -9.24 -10.25 4.24
C ALA A 77 -8.22 -10.45 5.36
N ARG A 78 -8.18 -11.65 5.93
CA ARG A 78 -7.16 -12.01 6.92
C ARG A 78 -5.76 -11.99 6.30
N ALA A 79 -5.60 -12.53 5.10
CA ALA A 79 -4.34 -12.46 4.37
C ALA A 79 -3.92 -11.01 4.08
N CYS A 80 -4.84 -10.14 3.65
CA CYS A 80 -4.55 -8.70 3.49
C CYS A 80 -4.14 -8.04 4.82
N TYR A 81 -4.85 -8.33 5.91
CA TYR A 81 -4.55 -7.79 7.23
C TYR A 81 -3.16 -8.21 7.70
N ASP A 82 -2.87 -9.51 7.62
CA ASP A 82 -1.58 -10.06 8.01
C ASP A 82 -0.47 -9.52 7.10
N PHE A 83 -0.70 -9.37 5.79
CA PHE A 83 0.24 -8.76 4.84
C PHE A 83 0.60 -7.32 5.21
N VAL A 84 -0.40 -6.49 5.51
CA VAL A 84 -0.21 -5.09 5.90
C VAL A 84 0.60 -4.99 7.21
N HIS A 85 0.30 -5.83 8.19
CA HIS A 85 0.92 -5.79 9.52
C HIS A 85 2.18 -6.66 9.64
N LYS A 86 2.57 -7.40 8.59
CA LYS A 86 3.77 -8.23 8.58
C LYS A 86 5.02 -7.36 8.76
N GLU A 87 5.88 -7.74 9.70
CA GLU A 87 7.18 -7.09 9.97
C GLU A 87 8.32 -7.62 9.08
N THR A 88 8.03 -8.50 8.11
CA THR A 88 9.03 -8.96 7.14
C THR A 88 9.57 -7.79 6.33
N PRO A 89 10.90 -7.69 6.12
CA PRO A 89 11.48 -6.68 5.24
C PRO A 89 10.84 -6.67 3.86
N LEU A 90 10.60 -5.49 3.31
CA LEU A 90 9.82 -5.29 2.08
C LEU A 90 10.43 -6.02 0.88
N ASP A 91 11.76 -6.05 0.79
CA ASP A 91 12.52 -6.76 -0.24
C ASP A 91 12.42 -8.29 -0.16
N ARG A 92 11.84 -8.83 0.92
CA ARG A 92 11.67 -10.28 1.14
C ARG A 92 10.22 -10.72 1.09
N ILE A 93 9.31 -9.83 0.71
CA ILE A 93 7.88 -10.12 0.57
C ILE A 93 7.62 -10.57 -0.86
N ASP A 94 7.03 -11.74 -1.03
CA ASP A 94 6.53 -12.18 -2.33
C ASP A 94 5.13 -11.58 -2.59
N THR A 95 5.00 -10.82 -3.68
CA THR A 95 3.77 -10.16 -4.11
C THR A 95 3.08 -10.83 -5.29
N GLY A 96 3.72 -11.80 -5.96
CA GLY A 96 3.28 -12.33 -7.26
C GLY A 96 1.85 -12.89 -7.23
N ASP A 97 1.62 -13.89 -6.38
CA ASP A 97 0.29 -14.50 -6.22
C ASP A 97 -0.64 -13.61 -5.36
N PHE A 98 -0.07 -12.74 -4.54
CA PHE A 98 -0.86 -11.90 -3.63
C PHE A 98 -1.68 -10.85 -4.41
N GLN A 99 -1.09 -10.21 -5.41
CA GLN A 99 -1.80 -9.21 -6.21
C GLN A 99 -2.86 -9.84 -7.12
N SER A 100 -2.49 -10.92 -7.84
CA SER A 100 -3.36 -11.55 -8.83
C SER A 100 -4.56 -12.26 -8.21
N ASP A 101 -4.40 -12.87 -7.04
CA ASP A 101 -5.48 -13.64 -6.41
C ASP A 101 -6.12 -12.89 -5.24
N THR A 102 -5.32 -12.47 -4.25
CA THR A 102 -5.85 -11.97 -2.97
C THR A 102 -6.46 -10.58 -3.11
N LEU A 103 -5.72 -9.62 -3.70
CA LEU A 103 -6.23 -8.26 -3.88
C LEU A 103 -7.42 -8.20 -4.86
N ASN A 104 -7.38 -9.02 -5.91
CA ASN A 104 -8.50 -9.14 -6.85
C ASN A 104 -9.74 -9.70 -6.15
N MET A 105 -9.62 -10.78 -5.36
CA MET A 105 -10.76 -11.31 -4.60
C MET A 105 -11.35 -10.30 -3.61
N MET A 106 -10.52 -9.49 -2.95
CA MET A 106 -11.02 -8.42 -2.09
C MET A 106 -11.80 -7.36 -2.90
N THR A 107 -11.29 -6.99 -4.07
CA THR A 107 -11.96 -6.07 -4.99
C THR A 107 -13.31 -6.62 -5.46
N TYR A 108 -13.36 -7.91 -5.81
CA TYR A 108 -14.61 -8.58 -6.17
C TYR A 108 -15.60 -8.59 -5.01
N PHE A 109 -15.17 -8.90 -3.79
CA PHE A 109 -16.04 -8.88 -2.61
C PHE A 109 -16.66 -7.50 -2.41
N LEU A 110 -15.83 -6.45 -2.32
CA LEU A 110 -16.29 -5.07 -2.13
C LEU A 110 -17.23 -4.60 -3.24
N SER A 111 -17.00 -5.04 -4.47
CA SER A 111 -17.84 -4.72 -5.63
C SER A 111 -19.17 -5.47 -5.65
N ALA A 112 -19.23 -6.67 -5.03
CA ALA A 112 -20.42 -7.50 -4.98
C ALA A 112 -21.41 -7.09 -3.89
N ILE A 113 -20.97 -6.30 -2.89
CA ILE A 113 -21.84 -5.83 -1.81
C ILE A 113 -22.92 -4.91 -2.39
N PRO A 114 -24.22 -5.21 -2.18
CA PRO A 114 -25.32 -4.33 -2.58
C PRO A 114 -25.16 -2.93 -2.02
N ARG A 115 -25.38 -1.91 -2.87
CA ARG A 115 -25.19 -0.49 -2.53
C ARG A 115 -26.49 0.25 -2.24
N ASP A 116 -27.62 -0.42 -2.43
CA ASP A 116 -28.95 0.10 -2.16
C ASP A 116 -29.50 -0.46 -0.85
N SER A 117 -30.45 0.29 -0.27
CA SER A 117 -31.09 -0.09 1.00
C SER A 117 -32.24 -1.08 0.82
N TYR A 118 -32.38 -1.69 -0.36
CA TYR A 118 -33.53 -2.55 -0.64
C TYR A 118 -33.30 -3.95 -0.03
N ALA A 119 -34.35 -4.50 0.57
CA ALA A 119 -34.47 -5.82 1.22
C ALA A 119 -34.08 -5.95 2.72
N THR A 120 -33.36 -5.02 3.35
CA THR A 120 -33.07 -5.09 4.80
C THR A 120 -32.80 -3.71 5.42
N SER A 121 -33.18 -3.52 6.68
CA SER A 121 -32.85 -2.33 7.49
C SER A 121 -31.35 -2.05 7.53
N MET A 122 -30.51 -3.08 7.41
CA MET A 122 -29.06 -2.98 7.41
C MET A 122 -28.47 -2.35 6.14
N GLY A 123 -29.24 -2.24 5.05
CA GLY A 123 -28.79 -1.66 3.80
C GLY A 123 -28.41 -0.18 3.92
N VAL A 124 -28.87 0.52 4.96
CA VAL A 124 -28.46 1.90 5.29
C VAL A 124 -26.96 2.02 5.58
N HIS A 125 -26.29 0.91 5.91
CA HIS A 125 -24.85 0.86 6.18
C HIS A 125 -24.00 0.52 4.95
N ALA A 126 -24.60 0.32 3.77
CA ALA A 126 -23.87 -0.03 2.54
C ALA A 126 -22.83 1.03 2.12
N ASP A 127 -23.02 2.28 2.53
CA ASP A 127 -22.07 3.38 2.32
C ASP A 127 -20.70 3.12 2.96
N ARG A 128 -20.59 2.23 3.96
CA ARG A 128 -19.31 1.84 4.60
C ARG A 128 -18.32 1.20 3.61
N PHE A 129 -18.85 0.55 2.57
CA PHE A 129 -18.06 -0.15 1.55
C PHE A 129 -17.74 0.72 0.33
N GLN A 130 -18.26 1.94 0.28
CA GLN A 130 -17.89 2.89 -0.76
C GLN A 130 -16.52 3.49 -0.42
N GLU A 131 -15.62 3.43 -1.39
CA GLU A 131 -14.35 4.14 -1.30
C GLU A 131 -14.59 5.65 -1.29
N ARG A 132 -14.68 6.24 -0.10
CA ARG A 132 -14.86 7.68 0.06
C ARG A 132 -13.49 8.33 0.10
N ARG A 133 -13.13 8.89 -1.05
CA ARG A 133 -11.92 9.68 -1.28
C ARG A 133 -11.69 10.72 -0.18
N ASP A 134 -12.75 11.29 0.40
CA ASP A 134 -12.71 12.31 1.44
C ASP A 134 -12.71 11.79 2.89
N ARG A 135 -12.72 10.46 3.15
CA ARG A 135 -12.93 9.90 4.50
C ARG A 135 -11.89 8.90 5.01
N GLY A 136 -10.74 8.73 4.35
CA GLY A 136 -9.59 8.00 4.92
C GLY A 136 -9.96 6.64 5.56
N ASP A 137 -9.41 6.39 6.76
CA ASP A 137 -9.56 5.14 7.55
C ASP A 137 -10.97 4.88 8.12
N GLU A 138 -11.97 5.72 7.81
CA GLU A 138 -13.35 5.56 8.32
C GLU A 138 -14.08 4.33 7.74
N SER A 139 -13.50 3.72 6.70
CA SER A 139 -14.00 2.50 6.06
C SER A 139 -13.00 1.35 6.25
N PRO A 140 -13.12 0.54 7.33
CA PRO A 140 -12.15 -0.50 7.70
C PRO A 140 -11.77 -1.44 6.56
N LEU A 141 -12.76 -2.03 5.87
CA LEU A 141 -12.49 -3.05 4.86
C LEU A 141 -11.98 -2.46 3.52
N PRO A 142 -12.57 -1.40 2.95
CA PRO A 142 -11.97 -0.69 1.82
C PRO A 142 -10.57 -0.13 2.13
N GLY A 143 -10.37 0.44 3.32
CA GLY A 143 -9.08 0.95 3.77
C GLY A 143 -8.01 -0.15 3.84
N LEU A 144 -8.37 -1.35 4.30
CA LEU A 144 -7.48 -2.50 4.27
C LEU A 144 -7.07 -2.88 2.83
N GLN A 145 -8.02 -2.91 1.89
CA GLN A 145 -7.73 -3.22 0.49
C GLN A 145 -6.74 -2.22 -0.11
N LEU A 146 -6.97 -0.92 0.11
CA LEU A 146 -6.09 0.15 -0.37
C LEU A 146 -4.70 0.07 0.26
N ALA A 147 -4.62 -0.17 1.57
CA ALA A 147 -3.36 -0.33 2.29
C ALA A 147 -2.56 -1.53 1.76
N ALA A 148 -3.20 -2.67 1.55
CA ALA A 148 -2.57 -3.86 1.01
C ALA A 148 -2.08 -3.64 -0.43
N ALA A 149 -2.88 -3.01 -1.29
CA ALA A 149 -2.50 -2.66 -2.65
C ALA A 149 -1.32 -1.69 -2.69
N ALA A 150 -1.36 -0.62 -1.91
CA ALA A 150 -0.29 0.37 -1.86
C ALA A 150 1.04 -0.21 -1.33
N LYS A 151 0.97 -1.10 -0.32
CA LYS A 151 2.15 -1.84 0.17
C LYS A 151 2.68 -2.81 -0.89
N ALA A 152 1.82 -3.50 -1.64
CA ALA A 152 2.25 -4.40 -2.70
C ALA A 152 2.93 -3.64 -3.85
N ASN A 153 2.38 -2.50 -4.30
CA ASN A 153 3.03 -1.65 -5.32
C ASN A 153 4.38 -1.12 -4.82
N LEU A 154 4.49 -0.72 -3.53
CA LEU A 154 5.77 -0.33 -2.95
C LEU A 154 6.79 -1.49 -2.97
N VAL A 155 6.38 -2.71 -2.63
CA VAL A 155 7.26 -3.88 -2.67
C VAL A 155 7.74 -4.15 -4.10
N ASP A 156 6.85 -4.12 -5.09
CA ASP A 156 7.19 -4.31 -6.49
C ASP A 156 8.16 -3.25 -7.00
N TYR A 157 7.94 -1.98 -6.64
CA TYR A 157 8.87 -0.90 -6.97
C TYR A 157 10.27 -1.17 -6.38
N LEU A 158 10.35 -1.58 -5.11
CA LEU A 158 11.62 -1.84 -4.42
C LEU A 158 12.37 -3.06 -4.96
N GLN A 159 11.67 -4.10 -5.40
CA GLN A 159 12.24 -5.31 -6.02
C GLN A 159 12.50 -5.15 -7.53
N GLY A 160 11.82 -4.20 -8.17
CA GLY A 160 12.04 -3.81 -9.54
C GLY A 160 13.25 -2.88 -9.70
N PHE A 161 13.64 -2.15 -8.66
CA PHE A 161 14.69 -1.14 -8.72
C PHE A 161 16.12 -1.73 -8.88
N PRO A 162 17.00 -1.04 -9.63
CA PRO A 162 16.72 0.01 -10.61
C PRO A 162 16.02 -0.60 -11.85
N SER A 163 15.05 0.16 -12.39
CA SER A 163 13.98 -0.38 -13.22
C SER A 163 14.42 -0.88 -14.60
N ASP A 164 13.71 -1.92 -15.03
CA ASP A 164 13.40 -2.22 -16.42
C ASP A 164 12.46 -1.11 -16.96
N PRO A 165 12.82 -0.37 -18.03
CA PRO A 165 12.11 0.82 -18.51
C PRO A 165 10.63 0.62 -18.90
N GLU A 166 10.13 -0.62 -18.96
CA GLU A 166 8.70 -0.90 -19.23
C GLU A 166 7.77 -0.65 -18.03
N PHE A 167 8.32 -0.51 -16.82
CA PHE A 167 7.56 -0.33 -15.58
C PHE A 167 7.80 1.07 -14.99
N ASP A 168 7.18 2.08 -15.59
CA ASP A 168 7.04 3.46 -15.10
C ASP A 168 6.18 3.52 -13.80
N LEU A 169 6.65 2.87 -12.75
CA LEU A 169 5.93 2.65 -11.49
C LEU A 169 5.98 3.91 -10.62
N GLY A 170 5.16 4.90 -10.97
CA GLY A 170 4.77 5.98 -10.07
C GLY A 170 3.79 5.50 -9.00
N PHE A 171 3.54 6.34 -7.98
CA PHE A 171 2.50 6.08 -6.98
C PHE A 171 1.26 6.94 -7.26
N ALA A 172 0.10 6.30 -7.35
CA ALA A 172 -1.16 7.01 -7.47
C ALA A 172 -1.50 7.74 -6.15
N PRO A 173 -2.22 8.87 -6.19
CA PRO A 173 -2.52 9.64 -4.98
C PRO A 173 -3.22 8.84 -3.87
N PHE A 174 -4.04 7.83 -4.21
CA PHE A 174 -4.69 6.98 -3.21
C PHE A 174 -3.70 6.02 -2.52
N GLU A 175 -2.67 5.57 -3.23
CA GLU A 175 -1.61 4.72 -2.67
C GLU A 175 -0.74 5.53 -1.72
N ILE A 176 -0.35 6.74 -2.13
CA ILE A 176 0.38 7.69 -1.29
C ILE A 176 -0.45 8.01 -0.03
N ALA A 177 -1.76 8.19 -0.18
CA ALA A 177 -2.67 8.45 0.94
C ALA A 177 -2.74 7.27 1.91
N ALA A 178 -2.84 6.04 1.40
CA ALA A 178 -2.85 4.82 2.20
C ALA A 178 -1.51 4.63 2.95
N LEU A 179 -0.38 4.77 2.26
CA LEU A 179 0.96 4.68 2.87
C LEU A 179 1.17 5.75 3.94
N ALA A 180 0.69 6.97 3.70
CA ALA A 180 0.79 8.09 4.62
C ALA A 180 -0.23 8.04 5.77
N GLY A 181 -1.26 7.18 5.71
CA GLY A 181 -2.39 7.21 6.65
C GLY A 181 -3.10 8.56 6.65
N MET A 182 -3.44 9.07 5.46
CA MET A 182 -4.03 10.40 5.24
C MET A 182 -5.15 10.36 4.19
N ASN A 183 -5.92 11.44 4.09
CA ASN A 183 -6.95 11.63 3.07
C ASN A 183 -6.34 11.93 1.69
N ILE A 184 -6.87 11.34 0.61
CA ILE A 184 -6.38 11.55 -0.77
C ILE A 184 -6.46 13.02 -1.19
N SER A 185 -7.46 13.77 -0.71
CA SER A 185 -7.64 15.19 -1.02
C SER A 185 -6.49 16.01 -0.45
N SER A 186 -5.98 15.63 0.72
CA SER A 186 -4.78 16.23 1.30
C SER A 186 -3.55 15.90 0.47
N VAL A 187 -3.38 14.64 0.05
CA VAL A 187 -2.26 14.21 -0.79
C VAL A 187 -2.22 14.94 -2.13
N ARG A 188 -3.38 15.12 -2.78
CA ARG A 188 -3.48 15.86 -4.05
C ARG A 188 -2.93 17.28 -3.98
N ASN A 189 -2.93 17.91 -2.79
CA ASN A 189 -2.34 19.23 -2.60
C ASN A 189 -0.79 19.22 -2.56
N PHE A 190 -0.17 18.05 -2.51
CA PHE A 190 1.28 17.83 -2.49
C PHE A 190 1.83 17.26 -3.81
N VAL A 191 0.98 16.99 -4.80
CA VAL A 191 1.36 16.47 -6.12
C VAL A 191 1.16 17.56 -7.18
N GLY A 192 2.14 17.78 -8.07
CA GLY A 192 1.99 18.76 -9.17
C GLY A 192 3.12 18.77 -10.20
N PRO A 193 2.93 19.41 -11.37
CA PRO A 193 3.79 19.25 -12.55
C PRO A 193 5.17 19.94 -12.47
N ASP A 194 5.29 21.06 -11.76
CA ASP A 194 6.43 21.96 -11.93
C ASP A 194 7.33 22.10 -10.67
N GLY A 195 7.41 21.08 -9.82
CA GLY A 195 8.27 21.09 -8.62
C GLY A 195 7.92 22.12 -7.54
N THR A 196 6.84 22.91 -7.74
CA THR A 196 6.25 23.81 -6.71
C THR A 196 5.63 23.03 -5.55
N LYS A 197 5.39 21.75 -5.78
CA LYS A 197 4.89 20.78 -4.82
C LYS A 197 6.01 19.79 -4.49
N PRO A 198 5.99 19.21 -3.27
CA PRO A 198 7.05 18.30 -2.85
C PRO A 198 7.09 17.01 -3.68
N ILE A 199 5.95 16.58 -4.27
CA ILE A 199 5.88 15.41 -5.14
C ILE A 199 5.63 15.89 -6.58
N ARG A 200 6.60 15.65 -7.46
CA ARG A 200 6.41 15.92 -8.89
C ARG A 200 5.41 14.92 -9.47
N SER A 201 4.49 15.40 -10.31
CA SER A 201 3.61 14.52 -11.05
C SER A 201 4.30 14.00 -12.31
N MET A 202 4.16 12.71 -12.59
CA MET A 202 4.62 12.10 -13.83
C MET A 202 3.44 11.91 -14.81
N PRO A 203 3.62 12.21 -16.10
CA PRO A 203 2.66 11.83 -17.12
C PRO A 203 2.65 10.30 -17.27
N SER A 204 1.46 9.69 -17.23
CA SER A 204 1.31 8.26 -17.54
C SER A 204 1.08 8.09 -19.04
N GLU A 205 1.92 7.33 -19.73
CA GLU A 205 1.71 6.97 -21.15
C GLU A 205 0.37 6.23 -21.35
N LEU A 206 -0.08 5.50 -20.31
CA LEU A 206 -1.34 4.76 -20.32
C LEU A 206 -2.58 5.67 -20.22
N LYS A 207 -2.44 6.99 -20.03
CA LYS A 207 -3.53 7.96 -19.78
C LYS A 207 -4.38 7.65 -18.54
N ILE A 208 -3.94 6.74 -17.68
CA ILE A 208 -4.66 6.31 -16.47
C ILE A 208 -4.21 7.18 -15.29
N GLY A 209 -4.56 8.46 -15.31
CA GLY A 209 -4.40 9.34 -14.16
C GLY A 209 -3.00 9.95 -13.96
N VAL A 210 -2.86 10.67 -12.85
CA VAL A 210 -1.66 11.41 -12.45
C VAL A 210 -0.96 10.62 -11.35
N TYR A 211 0.31 10.26 -11.56
CA TYR A 211 1.14 9.57 -10.58
C TYR A 211 2.17 10.53 -9.97
N GLY A 212 2.53 10.29 -8.72
CA GLY A 212 3.68 10.93 -8.09
C GLY A 212 4.97 10.24 -8.50
N ASP A 213 6.02 11.02 -8.68
CA ASP A 213 7.39 10.56 -8.85
C ASP A 213 7.77 9.65 -7.65
N PRO A 214 8.34 8.44 -7.89
CA PRO A 214 8.58 7.48 -6.82
C PRO A 214 9.53 7.98 -5.76
N LEU A 215 10.61 8.65 -6.19
CA LEU A 215 11.64 9.12 -5.27
C LEU A 215 11.15 10.33 -4.48
N ASP A 216 10.44 11.27 -5.10
CA ASP A 216 9.84 12.39 -4.38
C ASP A 216 8.76 11.90 -3.40
N THR A 217 8.00 10.88 -3.79
CA THR A 217 6.98 10.25 -2.94
C THR A 217 7.63 9.62 -1.71
N LEU A 218 8.68 8.82 -1.87
CA LEU A 218 9.40 8.22 -0.74
C LEU A 218 10.03 9.27 0.17
N GLU A 219 10.68 10.30 -0.39
CA GLU A 219 11.24 11.41 0.38
C GLU A 219 10.16 12.08 1.24
N TRP A 220 8.99 12.36 0.65
CA TRP A 220 7.88 13.00 1.35
C TRP A 220 7.25 12.08 2.42
N LEU A 221 7.10 10.79 2.11
CA LEU A 221 6.56 9.76 2.99
C LEU A 221 7.45 9.52 4.21
N ALA A 222 8.78 9.53 4.07
CA ALA A 222 9.72 9.34 5.18
C ALA A 222 9.48 10.31 6.35
N GLY A 223 9.02 11.53 6.05
CA GLY A 223 8.67 12.55 7.03
C GLY A 223 7.26 12.43 7.63
N ARG A 224 6.44 11.45 7.22
CA ARG A 224 5.07 11.28 7.73
C ARG A 224 5.06 10.40 8.97
N ARG A 225 4.32 10.83 9.98
CA ARG A 225 4.18 10.09 11.26
C ARG A 225 3.65 8.67 11.06
N ASN A 226 2.66 8.51 10.18
CA ASN A 226 1.94 7.26 9.97
C ASN A 226 2.57 6.39 8.86
N PHE A 227 3.61 6.86 8.17
CA PHE A 227 4.35 6.05 7.22
C PHE A 227 5.14 4.97 7.97
N ASN A 228 4.76 3.72 7.71
CA ASN A 228 5.34 2.52 8.29
C ASN A 228 4.87 1.33 7.43
N ALA A 229 5.44 1.18 6.24
CA ALA A 229 5.12 0.08 5.35
C ALA A 229 5.89 -1.21 5.72
N GLY A 230 6.96 -1.07 6.49
CA GLY A 230 7.99 -2.06 6.73
C GLY A 230 9.37 -1.41 6.56
N THR A 231 10.43 -2.20 6.72
CA THR A 231 11.82 -1.77 6.48
C THR A 231 12.38 -2.51 5.27
N LEU A 232 13.43 -1.96 4.65
CA LEU A 232 14.29 -2.75 3.76
C LEU A 232 15.31 -3.52 4.59
N SER A 233 15.72 -4.70 4.12
CA SER A 233 16.81 -5.44 4.76
C SER A 233 18.14 -4.73 4.52
N ALA A 234 19.10 -4.93 5.43
CA ALA A 234 20.44 -4.35 5.32
C ALA A 234 21.23 -4.85 4.09
N ASP A 235 20.80 -5.97 3.50
CA ASP A 235 21.42 -6.56 2.31
C ASP A 235 20.90 -5.93 1.00
N TRP A 236 19.75 -5.24 1.05
CA TRP A 236 19.13 -4.64 -0.13
C TRP A 236 20.04 -3.66 -0.89
N PRO A 237 20.80 -2.76 -0.24
CA PRO A 237 21.73 -1.86 -0.94
C PRO A 237 22.74 -2.60 -1.81
N ALA A 238 23.31 -3.71 -1.33
CA ALA A 238 24.27 -4.50 -2.10
C ALA A 238 23.59 -5.19 -3.28
N TRP A 239 22.41 -5.79 -3.05
CA TRP A 239 21.61 -6.40 -4.11
C TRP A 239 21.19 -5.39 -5.20
N ALA A 240 20.82 -4.17 -4.82
CA ALA A 240 20.44 -3.11 -5.76
C ALA A 240 21.66 -2.53 -6.49
N ALA A 241 22.81 -2.45 -5.82
CA ALA A 241 24.07 -1.96 -6.39
C ALA A 241 24.53 -2.81 -7.59
N ASP A 242 24.37 -4.14 -7.52
CA ASP A 242 24.71 -5.06 -8.62
C ASP A 242 23.94 -4.79 -9.93
N ARG A 243 22.85 -4.03 -9.85
CA ARG A 243 21.95 -3.71 -10.97
C ARG A 243 22.01 -2.24 -11.38
N ALA A 244 22.65 -1.38 -10.59
CA ALA A 244 22.76 0.04 -10.88
C ALA A 244 23.61 0.26 -12.14
N ASN A 245 23.07 1.00 -13.11
CA ASN A 245 23.77 1.23 -14.39
C ASN A 245 24.10 2.70 -14.61
N THR A 246 23.45 3.61 -13.89
CA THR A 246 23.60 5.06 -14.05
C THR A 246 23.99 5.74 -12.73
N ILE A 247 24.55 6.95 -12.82
CA ILE A 247 24.89 7.73 -11.62
C ILE A 247 23.61 8.15 -10.86
N GLU A 248 22.51 8.31 -11.58
CA GLU A 248 21.18 8.55 -11.05
C GLU A 248 20.69 7.35 -10.22
N ASP A 249 20.88 6.11 -10.69
CA ASP A 249 20.54 4.90 -9.94
C ASP A 249 21.33 4.83 -8.62
N VAL A 250 22.63 5.11 -8.68
CA VAL A 250 23.52 5.12 -7.50
C VAL A 250 23.06 6.16 -6.47
N GLY A 251 22.70 7.36 -6.92
CA GLY A 251 22.14 8.39 -6.05
C GLY A 251 20.79 7.99 -5.46
N ALA A 252 19.88 7.49 -6.31
CA ALA A 252 18.53 7.07 -5.94
C ALA A 252 18.53 5.93 -4.91
N LEU A 253 19.43 4.94 -5.05
CA LEU A 253 19.57 3.80 -4.14
C LEU A 253 19.69 4.26 -2.68
N LEU A 254 20.55 5.24 -2.40
CA LEU A 254 20.74 5.78 -1.05
C LEU A 254 19.46 6.42 -0.51
N GLY A 255 18.79 7.21 -1.35
CA GLY A 255 17.52 7.85 -1.01
C GLY A 255 16.43 6.81 -0.71
N ILE A 256 16.24 5.84 -1.61
CA ILE A 256 15.24 4.76 -1.46
C ILE A 256 15.45 4.00 -0.15
N TYR A 257 16.69 3.56 0.10
CA TYR A 257 17.01 2.81 1.31
C TYR A 257 16.74 3.63 2.57
N ALA A 258 17.26 4.86 2.64
CA ALA A 258 17.11 5.73 3.80
C ALA A 258 15.63 6.08 4.05
N TRP A 259 14.91 6.54 3.03
CA TRP A 259 13.54 7.03 3.16
C TRP A 259 12.55 5.91 3.49
N THR A 260 12.71 4.73 2.89
CA THR A 260 11.89 3.56 3.22
C THR A 260 12.11 3.13 4.67
N ASN A 261 13.35 3.19 5.15
CA ASN A 261 13.71 2.97 6.55
C ASN A 261 13.47 4.20 7.46
N ARG A 262 12.67 5.18 6.99
CA ARG A 262 12.22 6.36 7.74
C ARG A 262 13.34 7.29 8.22
N ILE A 263 14.48 7.28 7.55
CA ILE A 263 15.54 8.26 7.74
C ILE A 263 15.25 9.41 6.76
N THR A 264 14.79 10.55 7.28
CA THR A 264 14.42 11.71 6.45
C THR A 264 15.66 12.37 5.83
N THR A 265 15.47 13.16 4.78
CA THR A 265 16.54 14.01 4.21
C THR A 265 17.14 14.97 5.24
N ASP A 266 16.33 15.46 6.19
CA ASP A 266 16.82 16.28 7.30
C ASP A 266 17.73 15.46 8.24
N ALA A 267 17.33 14.23 8.59
CA ALA A 267 18.16 13.35 9.42
C ALA A 267 19.46 12.93 8.71
N LEU A 268 19.42 12.70 7.40
CA LEU A 268 20.63 12.43 6.60
C LEU A 268 21.58 13.63 6.61
N ALA A 269 21.06 14.84 6.37
CA ALA A 269 21.84 16.07 6.42
C ALA A 269 22.50 16.28 7.79
N ASP A 270 21.74 16.13 8.87
CA ASP A 270 22.24 16.28 10.24
C ASP A 270 23.34 15.26 10.58
N ARG A 271 23.17 14.00 10.18
CA ARG A 271 24.12 12.91 10.47
C ARG A 271 25.40 12.98 9.64
N SER A 272 25.28 13.37 8.37
CA SER A 272 26.42 13.50 7.45
C SER A 272 27.18 14.82 7.62
N GLY A 273 26.56 15.84 8.22
CA GLY A 273 27.09 17.20 8.28
C GLY A 273 26.96 17.97 6.96
N LEU A 274 26.23 17.42 5.96
CA LEU A 274 26.04 18.04 4.66
C LEU A 274 24.77 18.91 4.62
N PRO A 275 24.74 19.98 3.82
CA PRO A 275 23.52 20.74 3.62
C PRO A 275 22.38 19.89 3.04
N LYS A 276 21.15 20.09 3.52
CA LYS A 276 19.94 19.40 2.99
C LYS A 276 19.83 19.47 1.46
N LYS A 277 20.19 20.61 0.87
CA LYS A 277 20.18 20.79 -0.59
C LYS A 277 21.15 19.82 -1.28
N THR A 278 22.32 19.60 -0.70
CA THR A 278 23.32 18.64 -1.19
C THR A 278 22.79 17.21 -1.11
N VAL A 279 22.20 16.81 0.04
CA VAL A 279 21.59 15.47 0.17
C VAL A 279 20.51 15.25 -0.89
N ARG A 280 19.62 16.23 -1.10
CA ARG A 280 18.54 16.11 -2.09
C ARG A 280 19.07 15.99 -3.52
N ALA A 281 20.05 16.82 -3.88
CA ALA A 281 20.73 16.77 -5.17
C ALA A 281 21.43 15.41 -5.39
N TRP A 282 22.12 14.91 -4.36
CA TRP A 282 22.79 13.61 -4.38
C TRP A 282 21.84 12.46 -4.70
N THR A 283 20.68 12.41 -4.01
CA THR A 283 19.65 11.38 -4.24
C THR A 283 18.95 11.47 -5.61
N ARG A 284 19.35 12.43 -6.44
CA ARG A 284 18.89 12.63 -7.82
C ARG A 284 20.02 12.52 -8.84
N GLY A 285 21.20 12.02 -8.43
CA GLY A 285 22.33 11.78 -9.32
C GLY A 285 23.34 12.93 -9.42
N GLU A 286 23.11 14.07 -8.74
CA GLU A 286 24.11 15.14 -8.61
C GLU A 286 25.16 14.76 -7.55
N ILE A 287 25.97 13.75 -7.89
CA ILE A 287 27.00 13.20 -7.00
C ILE A 287 28.23 14.12 -7.02
N GLY A 288 28.68 14.51 -5.83
CA GLY A 288 29.88 15.31 -5.61
C GLY A 288 31.13 14.45 -5.44
N SER A 289 31.62 14.34 -4.21
CA SER A 289 32.91 13.70 -3.89
C SER A 289 32.78 12.34 -3.22
N ILE A 290 33.84 11.53 -3.24
CA ILE A 290 33.90 10.24 -2.54
C ILE A 290 33.75 10.42 -1.02
N ASP A 291 34.30 11.49 -0.44
CA ASP A 291 34.15 11.78 0.99
C ASP A 291 32.68 12.05 1.36
N GLU A 292 31.94 12.74 0.49
CA GLU A 292 30.50 12.94 0.65
C GLU A 292 29.72 11.61 0.52
N ALA A 293 30.15 10.71 -0.38
CA ALA A 293 29.56 9.37 -0.53
C ALA A 293 29.70 8.57 0.77
N ILE A 294 30.90 8.52 1.34
CA ILE A 294 31.20 7.83 2.60
C ILE A 294 30.36 8.41 3.74
N ALA A 295 30.28 9.74 3.85
CA ALA A 295 29.51 10.42 4.88
C ALA A 295 28.01 10.13 4.78
N LEU A 296 27.45 10.15 3.56
CA LEU A 296 26.04 9.87 3.30
C LEU A 296 25.69 8.39 3.54
N ALA A 297 26.53 7.46 3.09
CA ALA A 297 26.34 6.04 3.32
C ALA A 297 26.33 5.71 4.81
N GLY A 298 27.31 6.23 5.57
CA GLY A 298 27.34 6.08 7.02
C GLY A 298 26.11 6.67 7.72
N ALA A 299 25.64 7.83 7.26
CA ALA A 299 24.42 8.47 7.78
C ALA A 299 23.13 7.65 7.51
N ALA A 300 23.08 7.01 6.34
CA ALA A 300 21.98 6.13 5.92
C ALA A 300 22.04 4.73 6.55
N GLY A 301 23.19 4.33 7.10
CA GLY A 301 23.42 2.97 7.60
C GLY A 301 23.68 1.95 6.48
N ILE A 302 24.27 2.40 5.39
CA ILE A 302 24.79 1.58 4.28
C ILE A 302 26.30 1.41 4.50
N ASP A 303 26.87 0.30 4.05
CA ASP A 303 28.32 0.09 4.04
C ASP A 303 29.02 1.23 3.25
N PRO A 304 29.84 2.09 3.90
CA PRO A 304 30.47 3.22 3.24
C PRO A 304 31.47 2.81 2.15
N ASP A 305 32.17 1.69 2.33
CA ASP A 305 33.19 1.23 1.37
C ASP A 305 32.50 0.75 0.09
N LEU A 306 31.45 -0.07 0.25
CA LEU A 306 30.61 -0.52 -0.86
C LEU A 306 30.05 0.66 -1.66
N TYR A 307 29.47 1.64 -0.97
CA TYR A 307 28.83 2.78 -1.64
C TYR A 307 29.84 3.71 -2.31
N ALA A 308 30.99 3.95 -1.68
CA ALA A 308 32.08 4.74 -2.25
C ALA A 308 32.63 4.11 -3.53
N ASP A 309 32.85 2.79 -3.54
CA ASP A 309 33.31 2.04 -4.71
C ASP A 309 32.30 2.14 -5.86
N LEU A 310 31.01 2.01 -5.56
CA LEU A 310 29.94 2.16 -6.54
C LEU A 310 29.93 3.58 -7.14
N VAL A 311 30.04 4.62 -6.32
CA VAL A 311 30.14 6.00 -6.80
C VAL A 311 31.39 6.21 -7.67
N ALA A 312 32.55 5.70 -7.24
CA ALA A 312 33.79 5.82 -8.00
C ALA A 312 33.70 5.14 -9.39
N HIS A 313 33.05 3.98 -9.46
CA HIS A 313 32.83 3.25 -10.71
C HIS A 313 32.03 4.09 -11.72
N HIS A 314 30.92 4.69 -11.30
CA HIS A 314 30.04 5.45 -12.20
C HIS A 314 30.50 6.89 -12.45
N ALA A 315 31.14 7.55 -11.47
CA ALA A 315 31.71 8.90 -11.66
C ALA A 315 33.00 8.86 -12.51
N GLY A 316 33.77 7.77 -12.40
CA GLY A 316 34.99 7.54 -13.19
C GLY A 316 34.75 7.31 -14.68
N GLY A 317 33.54 6.92 -15.09
CA GLY A 317 33.18 6.75 -16.52
C GLY A 317 33.18 8.06 -17.33
N ALA A 318 33.01 9.21 -16.68
CA ALA A 318 33.12 10.52 -17.33
C ALA A 318 34.58 11.02 -17.44
N THR A 319 35.55 10.37 -16.79
CA THR A 319 36.94 10.83 -16.71
C THR A 319 38.03 9.75 -16.78
N ALA A 320 37.71 8.49 -17.09
CA ALA A 320 38.72 7.46 -17.36
C ALA A 320 39.08 7.41 -18.85
N ARG A 321 39.88 8.37 -19.32
CA ARG A 321 40.80 8.12 -20.43
C ARG A 321 41.92 7.23 -19.90
N ILE A 322 42.00 6.00 -20.41
CA ILE A 322 43.28 5.32 -20.61
C ILE A 322 43.80 5.75 -21.99
#